data_AF-A0A967XS94-F1
#
_entry.id   AF-A0A967XS94-F1
#
_cell.length_a   1.000
_cell.length_b   1.000
_cell.length_c   1.000
_cell.angle_alpha   90.00
_cell.angle_beta   90.00
_cell.angle_gamma   90.00
#
_symmetry.space_group_name_H-M   'P 1'
#
loop_
_entity.id
_entity.type
_entity.pdbx_description
1 polymer ?
#
loop_
_entity_poly.entity_id
_entity_poly.type
_entity_poly.pdbx_seq_one_letter_code
_entity_poly.pdbx_strand_id
1 'polypeptide(L)'
;MKLRIAASVATGVVLIGLLFWPFAAPPEPFGTVSLLGGNLTAFSAPSLALLAFFTGFIAYFVSWPHGREIGILAVPAGLTIWGIRSGSMVNLIRRTAVANQSELFAALRWEPLYWLAIVAAGFAGVLLAQKIKTAPEPEKTEEKPKSRAIININEIIALVASVVIAQIFINAFAQGIRLPDGKIGSVVAQPPVEQIVYGVFISFGLVAFIAKKFLNVSYIWPTIASAFVTAFAIISYGRQDILQHLSSNWPTVFFSHSTLSILPVQMVAIGTLGSIAGYWMAIRYNYWRKHG
;
A
#
# COMPACT_ATOMS: atom_id res chain seq x y z
N MET A 1 -18.58 5.96 -16.52
CA MET A 1 -17.75 5.90 -15.30
C MET A 1 -16.93 4.61 -15.20
N LYS A 2 -17.54 3.41 -15.15
CA LYS A 2 -16.82 2.12 -15.02
C LYS A 2 -15.69 1.90 -16.05
N LEU A 3 -15.95 2.20 -17.33
CA LEU A 3 -14.95 2.09 -18.40
C LEU A 3 -13.69 2.95 -18.14
N ARG A 4 -13.86 4.13 -17.53
CA ARG A 4 -12.75 5.06 -17.27
C ARG A 4 -11.90 4.63 -16.08
N ILE A 5 -12.55 4.07 -15.05
CA ILE A 5 -11.85 3.41 -13.94
C ILE A 5 -11.03 2.25 -14.50
N ALA A 6 -11.63 1.39 -15.32
CA ALA A 6 -10.94 0.29 -15.97
C ALA A 6 -9.77 0.77 -16.85
N ALA A 7 -9.96 1.84 -17.63
CA ALA A 7 -8.91 2.38 -18.49
C ALA A 7 -7.74 2.99 -17.71
N SER A 8 -8.01 3.70 -16.60
CA SER A 8 -6.96 4.21 -15.70
C SER A 8 -6.16 3.06 -15.06
N VAL A 9 -6.85 2.06 -14.52
CA VAL A 9 -6.23 0.84 -13.98
C VAL A 9 -5.39 0.13 -15.06
N ALA A 10 -5.94 -0.06 -16.25
CA ALA A 10 -5.25 -0.69 -17.38
C ALA A 10 -3.98 0.08 -17.79
N THR A 11 -4.02 1.42 -17.76
CA THR A 11 -2.85 2.26 -18.06
C THR A 11 -1.69 1.92 -17.11
N GLY A 12 -1.97 1.83 -15.81
CA GLY A 12 -0.99 1.43 -14.81
C GLY A 12 -0.48 0.00 -14.95
N VAL A 13 -1.41 -0.95 -15.15
CA VAL A 13 -1.10 -2.37 -15.35
C VAL A 13 -0.20 -2.57 -16.57
N VAL A 14 -0.49 -1.91 -17.69
CA VAL A 14 0.30 -2.04 -18.91
C VAL A 14 1.67 -1.36 -18.76
N LEU A 15 1.70 -0.08 -18.42
CA LEU A 15 2.94 0.70 -18.41
C LEU A 15 3.91 0.23 -17.31
N ILE A 16 3.43 0.10 -16.07
CA ILE A 16 4.26 -0.28 -14.93
C ILE A 16 4.25 -1.80 -14.75
N GLY A 17 3.06 -2.40 -14.66
CA GLY A 17 2.91 -3.82 -14.31
C GLY A 17 3.51 -4.81 -15.31
N LEU A 18 3.45 -4.50 -16.61
CA LEU A 18 3.88 -5.39 -17.69
C LEU A 18 5.11 -4.89 -18.43
N LEU A 19 5.05 -3.68 -19.01
CA LEU A 19 6.13 -3.16 -19.87
C LEU A 19 7.41 -2.86 -19.09
N PHE A 20 7.29 -2.33 -17.88
CA PHE A 20 8.45 -2.01 -17.05
C PHE A 20 8.93 -3.18 -16.17
N TRP A 21 8.20 -4.31 -16.16
CA TRP A 21 8.59 -5.49 -15.40
C TRP A 21 10.01 -6.00 -15.68
N PRO A 22 10.51 -6.09 -16.94
CA PRO A 22 11.86 -6.57 -17.22
C PRO A 22 12.98 -5.79 -16.52
N PHE A 23 12.74 -4.53 -16.14
CA PHE A 23 13.70 -3.68 -15.44
C PHE A 23 13.68 -3.84 -13.91
N ALA A 24 12.66 -4.51 -13.36
CA ALA A 24 12.49 -4.75 -11.93
C ALA A 24 12.42 -6.26 -11.59
N ALA A 25 12.29 -7.11 -12.62
CA ALA A 25 12.21 -8.54 -12.47
C ALA A 25 13.49 -9.07 -11.82
N PRO A 26 13.38 -9.82 -10.71
CA PRO A 26 14.51 -10.54 -10.16
C PRO A 26 15.08 -11.52 -11.20
N PRO A 27 16.41 -11.77 -11.19
CA PRO A 27 17.04 -12.70 -12.12
C PRO A 27 16.59 -14.16 -11.90
N GLU A 28 16.12 -14.48 -10.70
CA GLU A 28 15.60 -15.80 -10.35
C GLU A 28 14.07 -15.86 -10.45
N PRO A 29 13.51 -17.00 -10.90
CA PRO A 29 12.08 -17.25 -10.82
C PRO A 29 11.59 -17.07 -9.38
N PHE A 30 10.52 -16.31 -9.18
CA PHE A 30 9.92 -16.04 -7.86
C PHE A 30 10.83 -15.29 -6.87
N GLY A 31 11.83 -14.54 -7.37
CA GLY A 31 12.56 -13.60 -6.54
C GLY A 31 11.68 -12.46 -6.02
N THR A 32 12.10 -11.83 -4.94
CA THR A 32 11.35 -10.74 -4.32
C THR A 32 11.71 -9.40 -4.95
N VAL A 33 10.72 -8.64 -5.40
CA VAL A 33 10.91 -7.24 -5.82
C VAL A 33 11.12 -6.41 -4.56
N SER A 34 12.37 -6.03 -4.32
CA SER A 34 12.78 -5.21 -3.18
C SER A 34 13.98 -4.37 -3.57
N LEU A 35 14.06 -3.16 -3.00
CA LEU A 35 15.27 -2.33 -3.09
C LEU A 35 16.50 -3.06 -2.52
N LEU A 36 16.30 -3.82 -1.45
CA LEU A 36 17.36 -4.52 -0.72
C LEU A 36 17.76 -5.82 -1.40
N GLY A 37 16.88 -6.40 -2.21
CA GLY A 37 17.19 -7.56 -3.04
C GLY A 37 18.17 -7.26 -4.18
N GLY A 38 18.62 -6.01 -4.35
CA GLY A 38 19.55 -5.60 -5.40
C GLY A 38 18.94 -5.53 -6.81
N ASN A 39 17.64 -5.82 -6.94
CA ASN A 39 16.94 -5.89 -8.23
C ASN A 39 16.64 -4.50 -8.82
N LEU A 40 16.52 -3.48 -7.95
CA LEU A 40 16.35 -2.10 -8.37
C LEU A 40 17.70 -1.38 -8.29
N THR A 41 18.32 -1.20 -9.45
CA THR A 41 19.59 -0.48 -9.61
C THR A 41 19.41 1.04 -9.45
N ALA A 42 20.52 1.75 -9.30
CA ALA A 42 20.54 3.23 -9.27
C ALA A 42 19.92 3.86 -10.53
N PHE A 43 19.83 3.13 -11.65
CA PHE A 43 19.20 3.59 -12.88
C PHE A 43 17.71 3.22 -12.98
N SER A 44 17.30 2.04 -12.49
CA SER A 44 15.91 1.62 -12.61
C SER A 44 14.98 2.32 -11.61
N ALA A 45 15.49 2.70 -10.43
CA ALA A 45 14.67 3.39 -9.42
C ALA A 45 14.21 4.80 -9.85
N PRO A 46 15.07 5.70 -10.37
CA PRO A 46 14.61 6.99 -10.93
C PRO A 46 13.73 6.83 -12.17
N SER A 47 14.03 5.83 -13.01
CA SER A 47 13.23 5.53 -14.20
C SER A 47 11.80 5.11 -13.83
N LEU A 48 11.63 4.34 -12.75
CA LEU A 48 10.31 4.00 -12.23
C LEU A 48 9.55 5.23 -11.73
N ALA A 49 10.21 6.15 -11.03
CA ALA A 49 9.57 7.37 -10.56
C ALA A 49 9.10 8.26 -11.73
N LEU A 50 9.94 8.39 -12.77
CA LEU A 50 9.59 9.11 -13.99
C LEU A 50 8.43 8.43 -14.73
N LEU A 51 8.46 7.11 -14.86
CA LEU A 51 7.38 6.34 -15.47
C LEU A 51 6.08 6.45 -14.67
N ALA A 52 6.15 6.41 -13.33
CA ALA A 52 4.98 6.59 -12.47
C ALA A 52 4.35 7.97 -12.68
N PHE A 53 5.18 9.02 -12.74
CA PHE A 53 4.74 10.37 -13.07
C PHE A 53 4.00 10.43 -14.41
N PHE A 54 4.61 9.91 -15.49
CA PHE A 54 3.95 9.89 -16.81
C PHE A 54 2.71 9.00 -16.84
N THR A 55 2.70 7.89 -16.11
CA THR A 55 1.55 6.99 -15.99
C THR A 55 0.36 7.73 -15.37
N GLY A 56 0.58 8.46 -14.28
CA GLY A 56 -0.46 9.30 -13.66
C GLY A 56 -0.93 10.42 -14.59
N PHE A 57 0.01 11.08 -15.29
CA PHE A 57 -0.30 12.11 -16.28
C PHE A 57 -1.19 11.58 -17.42
N ILE A 58 -0.85 10.44 -18.01
CA ILE A 58 -1.63 9.81 -19.09
C ILE A 58 -3.00 9.37 -18.55
N ALA A 59 -3.03 8.74 -17.37
CA ALA A 59 -4.26 8.24 -16.76
C ALA A 59 -5.28 9.36 -16.51
N TYR A 60 -4.83 10.58 -16.20
CA TYR A 60 -5.69 11.77 -16.10
C TYR A 60 -6.48 12.00 -17.40
N PHE A 61 -5.80 12.02 -18.55
CA PHE A 61 -6.43 12.28 -19.83
C PHE A 61 -7.30 11.10 -20.28
N VAL A 62 -6.87 9.86 -20.04
CA VAL A 62 -7.65 8.65 -20.35
C VAL A 62 -8.98 8.62 -19.57
N SER A 63 -9.01 9.18 -18.36
CA SER A 63 -10.20 9.21 -17.52
C SER A 63 -10.98 10.54 -17.54
N TRP A 64 -10.61 11.47 -18.43
CA TRP A 64 -11.25 12.76 -18.62
C TRP A 64 -12.79 12.68 -18.80
N PRO A 65 -13.60 13.58 -18.21
CA PRO A 65 -13.26 14.68 -17.27
C PRO A 65 -12.91 14.29 -15.82
N HIS A 66 -13.08 13.04 -15.39
CA HIS A 66 -12.85 12.64 -13.98
C HIS A 66 -11.39 12.25 -13.73
N GLY A 67 -10.47 12.93 -14.42
CA GLY A 67 -9.05 12.59 -14.47
C GLY A 67 -8.37 12.65 -13.12
N ARG A 68 -8.77 13.64 -12.31
CA ARG A 68 -8.20 13.91 -10.99
C ARG A 68 -8.55 12.80 -10.01
N GLU A 69 -9.80 12.36 -10.01
CA GLU A 69 -10.30 11.36 -9.08
C GLU A 69 -9.88 9.96 -9.51
N ILE A 70 -9.89 9.65 -10.80
CA ILE A 70 -9.68 8.28 -11.29
C ILE A 70 -8.23 8.00 -11.67
N GLY A 71 -7.48 9.01 -12.16
CA GLY A 71 -6.11 8.84 -12.65
C GLY A 71 -5.13 8.35 -11.57
N ILE A 72 -5.38 8.69 -10.31
CA ILE A 72 -4.60 8.25 -9.14
C ILE A 72 -4.60 6.72 -8.94
N LEU A 73 -5.52 5.98 -9.56
CA LEU A 73 -5.55 4.51 -9.47
C LEU A 73 -4.44 3.83 -10.29
N ALA A 74 -3.92 4.49 -11.32
CA ALA A 74 -3.06 3.85 -12.30
C ALA A 74 -1.77 3.31 -11.67
N VAL A 75 -0.98 4.16 -11.02
CA VAL A 75 0.30 3.74 -10.41
C VAL A 75 0.14 2.61 -9.38
N PRO A 76 -0.73 2.73 -8.35
CA PRO A 76 -0.89 1.65 -7.37
C PRO A 76 -1.46 0.36 -8.00
N ALA A 77 -2.27 0.44 -9.06
CA ALA A 77 -2.68 -0.76 -9.81
C ALA A 77 -1.51 -1.45 -10.52
N GLY A 78 -0.63 -0.68 -11.17
CA GLY A 78 0.59 -1.22 -11.78
C GLY A 78 1.53 -1.87 -10.76
N LEU A 79 1.76 -1.20 -9.64
CA LEU A 79 2.57 -1.75 -8.53
C LEU A 79 1.93 -2.97 -7.87
N THR A 80 0.59 -3.08 -7.87
CA THR A 80 -0.10 -4.27 -7.36
C THR A 80 0.24 -5.50 -8.22
N ILE A 81 0.36 -5.36 -9.54
CA ILE A 81 0.83 -6.45 -10.41
C ILE A 81 2.24 -6.90 -10.01
N TRP A 82 3.13 -5.95 -9.70
CA TRP A 82 4.46 -6.30 -9.19
C TRP A 82 4.40 -7.00 -7.84
N GLY A 83 3.55 -6.52 -6.93
CA GLY A 83 3.34 -7.17 -5.64
C GLY A 83 2.81 -8.60 -5.76
N ILE A 84 1.97 -8.88 -6.76
CA ILE A 84 1.44 -10.23 -7.02
C ILE A 84 2.49 -11.13 -7.68
N ARG A 85 3.28 -10.59 -8.62
CA ARG A 85 4.30 -11.35 -9.35
C ARG A 85 5.61 -11.51 -8.56
N SER A 86 5.83 -10.69 -7.55
CA SER A 86 6.96 -10.78 -6.64
C SER A 86 6.91 -12.08 -5.84
N GLY A 87 8.10 -12.56 -5.46
CA GLY A 87 8.28 -13.65 -4.50
C GLY A 87 7.69 -13.37 -3.12
N SER A 88 7.89 -14.29 -2.20
CA SER A 88 7.41 -14.22 -0.83
C SER A 88 8.39 -13.51 0.11
N MET A 89 7.90 -13.06 1.27
CA MET A 89 8.76 -12.63 2.37
C MET A 89 9.66 -13.79 2.85
N VAL A 90 9.13 -15.02 2.82
CA VAL A 90 9.92 -16.24 3.07
C VAL A 90 11.12 -16.36 2.13
N ASN A 91 10.94 -16.13 0.83
CA ASN A 91 12.04 -16.19 -0.15
C ASN A 91 13.10 -15.13 0.13
N LEU A 92 12.68 -13.94 0.59
CA LEU A 92 13.60 -12.88 0.98
C LEU A 92 14.42 -13.28 2.22
N ILE A 93 13.77 -13.79 3.26
CA ILE A 93 14.43 -14.22 4.51
C ILE A 93 15.38 -15.40 4.27
N ARG A 94 15.01 -16.38 3.44
CA ARG A 94 15.85 -17.56 3.15
C ARG A 94 17.20 -17.20 2.53
N ARG A 95 17.28 -16.08 1.81
CA ARG A 95 18.53 -15.59 1.20
C ARG A 95 19.42 -14.85 2.19
N THR A 96 18.92 -14.58 3.39
CA THR A 96 19.65 -13.87 4.43
C THR A 96 20.07 -14.86 5.51
N ALA A 97 21.35 -14.87 5.86
CA ALA A 97 21.86 -15.65 6.99
C ALA A 97 21.08 -15.30 8.26
N VAL A 98 20.81 -16.30 9.11
CA VAL A 98 20.02 -16.12 10.34
C VAL A 98 20.57 -14.98 11.22
N ALA A 99 21.90 -14.87 11.30
CA ALA A 99 22.59 -13.81 12.04
C ALA A 99 22.28 -12.38 11.52
N ASN A 100 21.92 -12.25 10.25
CA ASN A 100 21.72 -10.96 9.57
C ASN A 100 20.22 -10.62 9.36
N GLN A 101 19.29 -11.45 9.88
CA GLN A 101 17.86 -11.21 9.70
C GLN A 101 17.40 -9.91 10.37
N SER A 102 17.97 -9.53 11.52
CA SER A 102 17.66 -8.25 12.17
C SER A 102 18.03 -7.05 11.29
N GLU A 103 19.15 -7.12 10.56
CA GLU A 103 19.59 -6.08 9.62
C GLU A 103 18.65 -6.00 8.42
N LEU A 104 18.22 -7.15 7.89
CA LEU A 104 17.22 -7.20 6.82
C LEU A 104 15.94 -6.48 7.24
N PHE A 105 15.38 -6.80 8.41
CA PHE A 105 14.17 -6.14 8.92
C PHE A 105 14.41 -4.64 9.20
N ALA A 106 15.57 -4.28 9.74
CA ALA A 106 15.94 -2.88 9.96
C ALA A 106 16.05 -2.07 8.67
N ALA A 107 16.39 -2.72 7.55
CA ALA A 107 16.42 -2.08 6.24
C ALA A 107 15.00 -2.05 5.62
N LEU A 108 14.22 -3.13 5.75
CA LEU A 108 12.85 -3.23 5.23
C LEU A 108 11.89 -2.21 5.83
N ARG A 109 12.16 -1.68 7.02
CA ARG A 109 11.32 -0.63 7.64
C ARG A 109 11.23 0.65 6.79
N TRP A 110 12.23 0.91 5.94
CA TRP A 110 12.31 2.13 5.12
C TRP A 110 11.81 1.92 3.69
N GLU A 111 11.82 0.67 3.22
CA GLU A 111 11.39 0.35 1.86
C GLU A 111 9.95 0.79 1.52
N PRO A 112 8.95 0.71 2.41
CA PRO A 112 7.62 1.21 2.14
C PRO A 112 7.59 2.72 1.79
N LEU A 113 8.51 3.53 2.33
CA LEU A 113 8.58 4.95 1.99
C LEU A 113 8.99 5.17 0.54
N TYR A 114 9.87 4.32 0.00
CA TYR A 114 10.21 4.35 -1.42
C TYR A 114 8.99 4.06 -2.29
N TRP A 115 8.25 2.98 -1.99
CA TRP A 115 7.03 2.64 -2.73
C TRP A 115 5.97 3.74 -2.63
N LEU A 116 5.85 4.38 -1.47
CA LEU A 116 4.96 5.53 -1.29
C LEU A 116 5.41 6.73 -2.13
N ALA A 117 6.71 6.98 -2.25
CA ALA A 117 7.24 8.02 -3.12
C ALA A 117 6.92 7.76 -4.61
N ILE A 118 6.95 6.50 -5.07
CA ILE A 118 6.53 6.13 -6.42
C ILE A 118 5.03 6.42 -6.63
N VAL A 119 4.18 6.05 -5.67
CA VAL A 119 2.74 6.40 -5.71
C VAL A 119 2.54 7.92 -5.74
N ALA A 120 3.29 8.67 -4.91
CA ALA A 120 3.22 10.12 -4.87
C ALA A 120 3.67 10.77 -6.19
N ALA A 121 4.69 10.23 -6.86
CA ALA A 121 5.10 10.67 -8.20
C ALA A 121 3.97 10.49 -9.22
N GLY A 122 3.24 9.37 -9.14
CA GLY A 122 2.02 9.17 -9.92
C GLY A 122 0.95 10.24 -9.67
N PHE A 123 0.69 10.56 -8.41
CA PHE A 123 -0.27 11.60 -8.06
C PHE A 123 0.17 12.98 -8.55
N ALA A 124 1.48 13.28 -8.48
CA ALA A 124 2.03 14.52 -9.01
C ALA A 124 1.81 14.64 -10.53
N GLY A 125 1.93 13.54 -11.28
CA GLY A 125 1.61 13.50 -12.71
C GLY A 125 0.15 13.84 -13.01
N VAL A 126 -0.79 13.29 -12.23
CA VAL A 126 -2.22 13.62 -12.31
C VAL A 126 -2.47 15.11 -12.03
N LEU A 127 -1.81 15.67 -11.02
CA LEU A 127 -1.94 17.07 -10.66
C LEU A 127 -1.37 18.01 -11.73
N LEU A 128 -0.26 17.64 -12.39
CA LEU A 128 0.26 18.43 -13.51
C LEU A 128 -0.72 18.41 -14.69
N ALA A 129 -1.25 17.23 -15.05
CA ALA A 129 -2.22 17.11 -16.13
C ALA A 129 -3.48 17.95 -15.87
N GLN A 130 -3.95 18.00 -14.61
CA GLN A 130 -5.05 18.86 -14.19
C GLN A 130 -4.74 20.35 -14.38
N LYS A 131 -3.51 20.80 -14.11
CA LYS A 131 -3.11 22.19 -14.35
C LYS A 131 -3.12 22.56 -15.83
N ILE A 132 -2.82 21.61 -16.71
CA ILE A 132 -2.82 21.83 -18.17
C ILE A 132 -4.26 21.91 -18.70
N LYS A 133 -5.13 21.02 -18.22
CA LYS A 133 -6.53 20.99 -18.64
C LYS A 133 -7.41 20.82 -17.41
N THR A 134 -8.07 21.89 -17.01
CA THR A 134 -8.96 21.86 -15.84
C THR A 134 -10.31 21.25 -16.26
N ALA A 135 -10.68 20.13 -15.64
CA ALA A 135 -12.04 19.60 -15.78
C ALA A 135 -13.04 20.53 -15.09
N PRO A 136 -14.31 20.57 -15.54
CA PRO A 136 -15.36 21.31 -14.83
C PRO A 136 -15.40 20.85 -13.36
N GLU A 137 -15.24 21.80 -12.42
CA GLU A 137 -15.35 21.46 -11.00
C GLU A 137 -16.79 20.99 -10.72
N PRO A 138 -16.99 19.81 -10.08
CA PRO A 138 -18.30 19.49 -9.54
C PRO A 138 -18.67 20.51 -8.46
N GLU A 139 -19.96 20.85 -8.36
CA GLU A 139 -20.50 21.74 -7.33
C GLU A 139 -19.97 21.34 -5.95
N LYS A 140 -19.16 22.23 -5.36
CA LYS A 140 -18.68 22.06 -3.99
C LYS A 140 -19.89 22.18 -3.08
N THR A 141 -20.34 21.07 -2.52
CA THR A 141 -21.28 21.12 -1.40
C THR A 141 -20.58 21.89 -0.28
N GLU A 142 -21.15 23.02 0.13
CA GLU A 142 -20.60 23.88 1.17
C GLU A 142 -20.51 23.09 2.50
N GLU A 143 -19.36 22.48 2.75
CA GLU A 143 -19.02 22.00 4.09
C GLU A 143 -18.61 23.21 4.93
N LYS A 144 -19.28 23.42 6.06
CA LYS A 144 -18.94 24.49 7.01
C LYS A 144 -17.43 24.45 7.33
N PRO A 145 -16.70 25.56 7.18
CA PRO A 145 -15.26 25.57 7.41
C PRO A 145 -14.96 25.23 8.87
N LYS A 146 -14.33 24.08 9.09
CA LYS A 146 -13.76 23.72 10.40
C LYS A 146 -12.52 24.60 10.64
N SER A 147 -12.22 24.92 11.90
CA SER A 147 -11.02 25.67 12.24
C SER A 147 -9.76 24.90 11.79
N ARG A 148 -8.73 25.61 11.30
CA ARG A 148 -7.48 24.99 10.81
C ARG A 148 -6.82 24.09 11.85
N ALA A 149 -6.93 24.42 13.14
CA ALA A 149 -6.40 23.62 14.24
C ALA A 149 -7.10 22.25 14.35
N ILE A 150 -8.42 22.20 14.20
CA ILE A 150 -9.19 20.95 14.24
C ILE A 150 -8.87 20.08 13.01
N ILE A 151 -8.62 20.70 11.85
CA ILE A 151 -8.21 19.98 10.64
C ILE A 151 -6.86 19.28 10.89
N ASN A 152 -5.84 20.00 11.34
CA ASN A 152 -4.51 19.44 11.57
C ASN A 152 -4.52 18.31 12.63
N ILE A 153 -5.31 18.45 13.70
CA ILE A 153 -5.44 17.39 14.72
C ILE A 153 -6.11 16.15 14.14
N ASN A 154 -7.19 16.31 13.36
CA ASN A 154 -7.87 15.17 12.74
C ASN A 154 -6.98 14.40 11.76
N GLU A 155 -6.09 15.10 11.08
CA GLU A 155 -5.13 14.49 10.15
C GLU A 155 -4.07 13.65 10.88
N ILE A 156 -3.49 14.17 11.97
CA ILE A 156 -2.54 13.43 12.81
C ILE A 156 -3.23 12.20 13.42
N ILE A 157 -4.42 12.39 13.99
CA ILE A 157 -5.22 11.28 14.55
C ILE A 157 -5.53 10.26 13.47
N ALA A 158 -5.93 10.70 12.27
CA ALA A 158 -6.22 9.79 11.16
C ALA A 158 -5.00 8.97 10.78
N LEU A 159 -3.81 9.57 10.72
CA LEU A 159 -2.58 8.84 10.39
C LEU A 159 -2.28 7.77 11.45
N VAL A 160 -2.21 8.15 12.72
CA VAL A 160 -1.85 7.23 13.82
C VAL A 160 -2.90 6.13 13.99
N ALA A 161 -4.19 6.50 14.01
CA ALA A 161 -5.28 5.54 14.12
C ALA A 161 -5.32 4.61 12.91
N SER A 162 -5.03 5.10 11.70
CA SER A 162 -4.98 4.25 10.50
C SER A 162 -3.93 3.16 10.61
N VAL A 163 -2.73 3.46 11.15
CA VAL A 163 -1.68 2.45 11.36
C VAL A 163 -2.15 1.37 12.31
N VAL A 164 -2.72 1.74 13.46
CA VAL A 164 -3.17 0.80 14.49
C VAL A 164 -4.36 -0.03 14.02
N ILE A 165 -5.37 0.60 13.41
CA ILE A 165 -6.57 -0.09 12.93
C ILE A 165 -6.22 -1.00 11.75
N ALA A 166 -5.36 -0.56 10.84
CA ALA A 166 -4.89 -1.40 9.73
C ALA A 166 -4.16 -2.65 10.25
N GLN A 167 -3.30 -2.53 11.27
CA GLN A 167 -2.65 -3.68 11.91
C GLN A 167 -3.67 -4.72 12.40
N ILE A 168 -4.72 -4.27 13.10
CA ILE A 168 -5.78 -5.13 13.63
C ILE A 168 -6.52 -5.84 12.49
N PHE A 169 -6.94 -5.11 11.44
CA PHE A 169 -7.66 -5.70 10.33
C PHE A 169 -6.80 -6.60 9.46
N ILE A 170 -5.53 -6.25 9.21
CA ILE A 170 -4.59 -7.11 8.48
C ILE A 170 -4.39 -8.40 9.27
N ASN A 171 -4.21 -8.29 10.59
CA ASN A 171 -4.12 -9.46 11.44
C ASN A 171 -5.43 -10.25 11.46
N ALA A 172 -6.59 -9.72 11.07
CA ALA A 172 -7.85 -10.48 10.98
C ALA A 172 -8.04 -11.13 9.60
N PHE A 173 -7.73 -10.42 8.52
CA PHE A 173 -8.06 -10.83 7.15
C PHE A 173 -6.91 -11.52 6.41
N ALA A 174 -5.66 -11.17 6.71
CA ALA A 174 -4.46 -11.74 6.10
C ALA A 174 -3.77 -12.73 7.06
N GLN A 175 -4.50 -13.72 7.56
CA GLN A 175 -3.95 -14.77 8.43
C GLN A 175 -3.69 -16.07 7.66
N GLY A 176 -2.46 -16.58 7.72
CA GLY A 176 -2.22 -18.00 7.44
C GLY A 176 -2.58 -18.87 8.64
N ILE A 177 -2.12 -20.12 8.64
CA ILE A 177 -2.31 -21.05 9.76
C ILE A 177 -1.66 -20.45 11.00
N ARG A 178 -2.45 -20.23 12.06
CA ARG A 178 -1.97 -19.76 13.37
C ARG A 178 -1.72 -20.96 14.28
N LEU A 179 -0.52 -21.02 14.85
CA LEU A 179 -0.12 -22.06 15.80
C LEU A 179 0.28 -21.41 17.13
N PRO A 180 -0.07 -22.03 18.28
CA PRO A 180 0.34 -21.52 19.58
C PRO A 180 1.86 -21.65 19.76
N ASP A 181 2.46 -20.68 20.44
CA ASP A 181 3.88 -20.68 20.82
C ASP A 181 4.02 -20.25 22.29
N GLY A 182 4.84 -20.99 23.06
CA GLY A 182 4.98 -20.77 24.50
C GLY A 182 5.69 -19.48 24.91
N LYS A 183 6.41 -18.80 24.00
CA LYS A 183 7.17 -17.58 24.29
C LYS A 183 6.51 -16.33 23.72
N ILE A 184 6.03 -16.40 22.49
CA ILE A 184 5.46 -15.26 21.75
C ILE A 184 3.93 -15.35 21.59
N GLY A 185 3.30 -16.34 22.22
CA GLY A 185 1.85 -16.55 22.26
C GLY A 185 1.33 -17.29 21.03
N SER A 186 1.60 -16.77 19.83
CA SER A 186 1.27 -17.46 18.59
C SER A 186 2.16 -17.05 17.44
N VAL A 187 2.36 -17.97 16.50
CA VAL A 187 2.98 -17.72 15.21
C VAL A 187 1.94 -17.90 14.10
N VAL A 188 2.14 -17.20 12.99
CA VAL A 188 1.27 -17.27 11.81
C VAL A 188 2.10 -17.64 10.60
N ALA A 189 1.70 -18.67 9.87
CA ALA A 189 2.30 -19.02 8.60
C ALA A 189 2.06 -17.90 7.57
N GLN A 190 2.98 -17.70 6.62
CA GLN A 190 2.78 -16.73 5.55
C GLN A 190 1.48 -17.06 4.79
N PRO A 191 0.52 -16.12 4.72
CA PRO A 191 -0.69 -16.29 3.93
C PRO A 191 -0.37 -16.33 2.43
N PRO A 192 -1.20 -17.01 1.62
CA PRO A 192 -1.10 -16.98 0.17
C PRO A 192 -1.31 -15.55 -0.37
N VAL A 193 -0.77 -15.27 -1.55
CA VAL A 193 -0.73 -13.91 -2.12
C VAL A 193 -2.13 -13.34 -2.30
N GLU A 194 -3.10 -14.17 -2.70
CA GLU A 194 -4.50 -13.78 -2.89
C GLU A 194 -5.12 -13.28 -1.57
N GLN A 195 -4.79 -13.95 -0.46
CA GLN A 195 -5.28 -13.56 0.86
C GLN A 195 -4.57 -12.30 1.37
N ILE A 196 -3.29 -12.10 1.05
CA ILE A 196 -2.60 -10.82 1.30
C ILE A 196 -3.31 -9.69 0.55
N VAL A 197 -3.57 -9.88 -0.75
CA VAL A 197 -4.25 -8.88 -1.58
C VAL A 197 -5.62 -8.54 -1.00
N TYR A 198 -6.43 -9.54 -0.71
CA TYR A 198 -7.74 -9.35 -0.09
C TYR A 198 -7.62 -8.64 1.26
N GLY A 199 -6.78 -9.15 2.17
CA GLY A 199 -6.68 -8.67 3.53
C GLY A 199 -6.17 -7.24 3.61
N VAL A 200 -5.14 -6.88 2.86
CA VAL A 200 -4.62 -5.50 2.81
C VAL A 200 -5.65 -4.56 2.18
N PHE A 201 -6.27 -4.96 1.07
CA PHE A 201 -7.25 -4.12 0.38
C PHE A 201 -8.47 -3.80 1.27
N ILE A 202 -9.05 -4.82 1.91
CA ILE A 202 -10.20 -4.65 2.82
C ILE A 202 -9.81 -3.86 4.05
N SER A 203 -8.64 -4.13 4.65
CA SER A 203 -8.17 -3.41 5.83
C SER A 203 -8.06 -1.90 5.58
N PHE A 204 -7.38 -1.50 4.50
CA PHE A 204 -7.26 -0.09 4.16
C PHE A 204 -8.56 0.52 3.64
N GLY A 205 -9.43 -0.29 3.01
CA GLY A 205 -10.79 0.10 2.67
C GLY A 205 -11.62 0.49 3.90
N LEU A 206 -11.62 -0.34 4.93
CA LEU A 206 -12.32 -0.06 6.18
C LEU A 206 -11.71 1.14 6.92
N VAL A 207 -10.38 1.21 6.99
CA VAL A 207 -9.66 2.33 7.62
C VAL A 207 -10.01 3.66 6.95
N ALA A 208 -9.94 3.74 5.62
CA ALA A 208 -10.27 4.97 4.91
C ALA A 208 -11.76 5.32 4.97
N PHE A 209 -12.63 4.31 5.00
CA PHE A 209 -14.05 4.52 5.26
C PHE A 209 -14.28 5.18 6.62
N ILE A 210 -13.67 4.63 7.68
CA ILE A 210 -13.74 5.16 9.05
C ILE A 210 -13.14 6.57 9.11
N ALA A 211 -11.96 6.78 8.55
CA ALA A 211 -11.29 8.08 8.55
C ALA A 211 -12.15 9.17 7.86
N LYS A 212 -12.74 8.87 6.69
CA LYS A 212 -13.68 9.80 6.05
C LYS A 212 -14.96 9.98 6.85
N LYS A 213 -15.52 8.90 7.41
CA LYS A 213 -16.82 8.96 8.11
C LYS A 213 -16.75 9.75 9.41
N PHE A 214 -15.70 9.54 10.21
CA PHE A 214 -15.61 10.09 11.56
C PHE A 214 -14.72 11.34 11.65
N LEU A 215 -13.65 11.40 10.86
CA LEU A 215 -12.68 12.51 10.92
C LEU A 215 -12.83 13.50 9.76
N ASN A 216 -13.61 13.14 8.73
CA ASN A 216 -13.80 13.90 7.49
C ASN A 216 -12.49 14.19 6.73
N VAL A 217 -11.53 13.27 6.78
CA VAL A 217 -10.23 13.42 6.11
C VAL A 217 -10.20 12.70 4.75
N SER A 218 -9.21 13.03 3.92
CA SER A 218 -9.00 12.41 2.61
C SER A 218 -8.37 11.00 2.71
N TYR A 219 -8.41 10.25 1.61
CA TYR A 219 -7.73 8.95 1.48
C TYR A 219 -6.19 9.04 1.58
N ILE A 220 -5.62 10.25 1.54
CA ILE A 220 -4.17 10.47 1.59
C ILE A 220 -3.59 9.96 2.91
N TRP A 221 -4.27 10.19 4.04
CA TRP A 221 -3.76 9.80 5.36
C TRP A 221 -3.73 8.28 5.55
N PRO A 222 -4.81 7.52 5.24
CA PRO A 222 -4.73 6.05 5.16
C PRO A 222 -3.69 5.53 4.16
N THR A 223 -3.50 6.22 3.03
CA THR A 223 -2.48 5.86 2.03
C THR A 223 -1.08 6.00 2.61
N ILE A 224 -0.77 7.13 3.27
CA ILE A 224 0.51 7.34 3.96
C ILE A 224 0.69 6.31 5.08
N ALA A 225 -0.37 6.01 5.83
CA ALA A 225 -0.34 5.01 6.89
C ALA A 225 0.10 3.62 6.39
N SER A 226 -0.21 3.26 5.13
CA SER A 226 0.25 1.98 4.55
C SER A 226 1.76 1.80 4.56
N ALA A 227 2.54 2.88 4.42
CA ALA A 227 3.99 2.80 4.52
C ALA A 227 4.47 2.60 5.97
N PHE A 228 3.76 3.19 6.94
CA PHE A 228 4.12 3.11 8.36
C PHE A 228 3.69 1.80 9.03
N VAL A 229 2.70 1.08 8.49
CA VAL A 229 2.25 -0.21 9.03
C VAL A 229 3.40 -1.22 9.09
N THR A 230 4.20 -1.33 8.04
CA THR A 230 5.37 -2.24 8.02
C THR A 230 6.42 -1.82 9.05
N ALA A 231 6.78 -0.53 9.11
CA ALA A 231 7.74 -0.03 10.09
C ALA A 231 7.29 -0.30 11.53
N PHE A 232 6.01 -0.03 11.83
CA PHE A 232 5.43 -0.33 13.14
C PHE A 232 5.47 -1.83 13.44
N ALA A 233 5.10 -2.68 12.49
CA ALA A 233 5.15 -4.14 12.67
C ALA A 233 6.58 -4.62 13.01
N ILE A 234 7.59 -4.09 12.33
CA ILE A 234 8.99 -4.46 12.55
C ILE A 234 9.45 -4.01 13.94
N ILE A 235 9.12 -2.79 14.35
CA ILE A 235 9.48 -2.27 15.67
C ILE A 235 8.79 -3.07 16.79
N SER A 236 7.52 -3.43 16.61
CA SER A 236 6.73 -4.13 17.64
C SER A 236 6.99 -5.63 17.70
N TYR A 237 7.10 -6.28 16.54
CA TYR A 237 7.07 -7.75 16.41
C TYR A 237 8.34 -8.34 15.79
N GLY A 238 9.20 -7.52 15.19
CA GLY A 238 10.46 -7.91 14.56
C GLY A 238 11.69 -7.71 15.46
N ARG A 239 11.53 -7.77 16.79
CA ARG A 239 12.64 -7.62 17.74
C ARG A 239 13.63 -8.78 17.60
N GLN A 240 14.92 -8.52 17.84
CA GLN A 240 15.99 -9.49 17.62
C GLN A 240 15.79 -10.80 18.40
N ASP A 241 15.33 -10.73 19.64
CA ASP A 241 15.03 -11.88 20.50
C ASP A 241 13.86 -12.73 19.98
N ILE A 242 12.88 -12.09 19.34
CA ILE A 242 11.75 -12.76 18.68
C ILE A 242 12.21 -13.45 17.41
N LEU A 243 13.01 -12.76 16.58
CA LEU A 243 13.54 -13.33 15.33
C LEU A 243 14.46 -14.52 15.60
N GLN A 244 15.32 -14.44 16.61
CA GLN A 244 16.16 -15.57 17.04
C GLN A 244 15.34 -16.76 17.57
N HIS A 245 14.26 -16.48 18.30
CA HIS A 245 13.34 -17.53 18.75
C HIS A 245 12.66 -18.22 17.57
N LEU A 246 12.16 -17.44 16.61
CA LEU A 246 11.52 -17.97 15.41
C LEU A 246 12.48 -18.82 14.58
N SER A 247 13.71 -18.35 14.33
CA SER A 247 14.67 -19.09 13.52
C SER A 247 15.13 -20.41 14.14
N SER A 248 15.11 -20.50 15.47
CA SER A 248 15.54 -21.69 16.20
C SER A 248 14.42 -22.73 16.40
N ASN A 249 13.16 -22.29 16.46
CA ASN A 249 12.04 -23.15 16.87
C ASN A 249 10.97 -23.36 15.78
N TRP A 250 10.97 -22.52 14.74
CA TRP A 250 9.93 -22.54 13.72
C TRP A 250 10.51 -22.56 12.30
N PRO A 251 9.86 -23.24 11.35
CA PRO A 251 10.20 -23.12 9.94
C PRO A 251 10.11 -21.66 9.47
N THR A 252 10.93 -21.26 8.48
CA THR A 252 11.01 -19.88 7.97
C THR A 252 9.70 -19.33 7.39
N VAL A 253 8.67 -20.16 7.23
CA VAL A 253 7.33 -19.76 6.79
C VAL A 253 6.50 -19.09 7.89
N PHE A 254 6.91 -19.21 9.15
CA PHE A 254 6.19 -18.66 10.29
C PHE A 254 6.73 -17.29 10.71
N PHE A 255 5.80 -16.40 11.07
CA PHE A 255 6.05 -15.04 11.51
C PHE A 255 5.37 -14.80 12.85
N SER A 256 5.92 -13.89 13.66
CA SER A 256 5.31 -13.46 14.92
C SER A 256 4.02 -12.65 14.70
N HIS A 257 3.84 -12.07 13.51
CA HIS A 257 2.65 -11.32 13.14
C HIS A 257 2.42 -11.35 11.62
N SER A 258 1.17 -11.43 11.17
CA SER A 258 0.82 -11.47 9.74
C SER A 258 1.43 -10.30 8.94
N THR A 259 1.43 -9.10 9.51
CA THR A 259 1.98 -7.90 8.86
C THR A 259 3.45 -8.05 8.45
N LEU A 260 4.25 -8.81 9.21
CA LEU A 260 5.66 -9.06 8.89
C LEU A 260 5.85 -9.95 7.67
N SER A 261 4.82 -10.71 7.28
CA SER A 261 4.86 -11.62 6.12
C SER A 261 4.46 -10.94 4.81
N ILE A 262 4.06 -9.66 4.85
CA ILE A 262 3.59 -8.89 3.71
C ILE A 262 4.73 -8.01 3.20
N LEU A 263 4.99 -8.06 1.90
CA LEU A 263 6.06 -7.26 1.31
C LEU A 263 5.73 -5.76 1.32
N PRO A 264 6.73 -4.88 1.46
CA PRO A 264 6.53 -3.42 1.39
C PRO A 264 5.75 -2.95 0.17
N VAL A 265 6.07 -3.47 -1.02
CA VAL A 265 5.37 -3.13 -2.28
C VAL A 265 3.90 -3.55 -2.24
N GLN A 266 3.60 -4.73 -1.70
CA GLN A 266 2.23 -5.23 -1.55
C GLN A 266 1.45 -4.33 -0.57
N MET A 267 2.04 -4.02 0.58
CA MET A 267 1.42 -3.17 1.61
C MET A 267 1.02 -1.80 1.04
N VAL A 268 1.95 -1.12 0.38
CA VAL A 268 1.71 0.25 -0.10
C VAL A 268 0.81 0.28 -1.32
N ALA A 269 1.06 -0.56 -2.33
CA ALA A 269 0.28 -0.54 -3.56
C ALA A 269 -1.19 -0.91 -3.30
N ILE A 270 -1.41 -2.01 -2.59
CA ILE A 270 -2.75 -2.53 -2.31
C ILE A 270 -3.42 -1.68 -1.23
N GLY A 271 -2.68 -1.23 -0.23
CA GLY A 271 -3.18 -0.31 0.80
C GLY A 271 -3.64 1.02 0.23
N THR A 272 -2.95 1.55 -0.79
CA THR A 272 -3.38 2.75 -1.53
C THR A 272 -4.70 2.50 -2.25
N LEU A 273 -4.83 1.40 -3.00
CA LEU A 273 -6.08 1.06 -3.70
C LEU A 273 -7.25 0.89 -2.72
N GLY A 274 -7.03 0.16 -1.62
CA GLY A 274 -8.00 -0.02 -0.56
C GLY A 274 -8.43 1.33 0.03
N SER A 275 -7.47 2.21 0.32
CA SER A 275 -7.74 3.55 0.87
C SER A 275 -8.63 4.40 -0.04
N ILE A 276 -8.35 4.40 -1.35
CA ILE A 276 -9.15 5.15 -2.33
C ILE A 276 -10.56 4.56 -2.41
N ALA A 277 -10.68 3.24 -2.49
CA ALA A 277 -11.98 2.56 -2.55
C ALA A 277 -12.82 2.82 -1.29
N GLY A 278 -12.22 2.70 -0.10
CA GLY A 278 -12.85 2.97 1.19
C GLY A 278 -13.39 4.40 1.30
N TYR A 279 -12.58 5.36 0.87
CA TYR A 279 -12.96 6.77 0.84
C TYR A 279 -14.16 7.03 -0.09
N TRP A 280 -14.16 6.46 -1.31
CA TRP A 280 -15.30 6.58 -2.23
C TRP A 280 -16.57 5.92 -1.68
N MET A 281 -16.45 4.77 -1.03
CA MET A 281 -17.58 4.12 -0.37
C MET A 281 -18.17 5.01 0.74
N ALA A 282 -17.33 5.68 1.53
CA ALA A 282 -17.81 6.60 2.57
C ALA A 282 -18.53 7.83 2.00
N ILE A 283 -18.04 8.40 0.89
CA ILE A 283 -18.73 9.48 0.18
C ILE A 283 -20.11 9.01 -0.30
N ARG A 284 -20.16 7.85 -0.98
CA ARG A 284 -21.41 7.30 -1.51
C ARG A 284 -22.41 6.99 -0.40
N TYR A 285 -21.94 6.44 0.73
CA TYR A 285 -22.76 6.15 1.90
C TYR A 285 -23.37 7.44 2.48
N ASN A 286 -22.58 8.50 2.62
CA ASN A 286 -23.07 9.79 3.12
C ASN A 286 -24.07 10.45 2.15
N TYR A 287 -23.84 10.33 0.84
CA TYR A 287 -24.77 10.82 -0.17
C TYR A 287 -26.12 10.10 -0.09
N TRP A 288 -26.10 8.76 -0.06
CA TRP A 288 -27.31 7.94 0.04
C TRP A 288 -28.11 8.23 1.32
N ARG A 289 -27.45 8.35 2.48
CA ARG A 289 -28.12 8.70 3.74
C ARG A 289 -28.74 10.10 3.78
N LYS A 290 -28.36 11.01 2.88
CA LYS A 290 -28.91 12.38 2.81
C LYS A 290 -30.07 12.51 1.80
N HIS A 291 -30.13 11.63 0.80
CA HIS A 291 -31.06 11.77 -0.34
C HIS A 291 -31.93 10.53 -0.60
N GLY A 292 -31.78 9.48 0.22
CA GLY A 292 -32.63 8.29 0.22
C GLY A 292 -33.44 8.23 1.50
#